data_AF-A0A935TEC4-F1
#
_entry.id   AF-A0A935TEC4-F1
#
_cell.length_a   1.000
_cell.length_b   1.000
_cell.length_c   1.000
_cell.angle_alpha   90.00
_cell.angle_beta   90.00
_cell.angle_gamma   90.00
#
_symmetry.space_group_name_H-M   'P 1'
#
loop_
_entity.id
_entity.type
_entity.pdbx_description
1 polymer ?
#
loop_
_entity_poly.entity_id
_entity_poly.type
_entity_poly.pdbx_seq_one_letter_code
_entity_poly.pdbx_strand_id
1 'polypeptide(L)' 'MSDLHKCINCQRDETIIPLVSIRFSQIPTWICTQCLPTLIHDPARLESKFRNMDVENPVKPKLN' A
#
# COMPACT_ATOMS: atom_id res chain seq x y z
N MET A 1 -10.22 -19.79 -8.88
CA MET A 1 -10.55 -18.40 -9.24
C MET A 1 -9.37 -17.57 -8.78
N SER A 2 -8.74 -16.82 -9.67
CA SER A 2 -7.62 -15.96 -9.29
C SER A 2 -8.18 -14.72 -8.59
N ASP A 3 -7.78 -14.49 -7.34
CA ASP A 3 -8.13 -13.25 -6.64
C ASP A 3 -7.45 -12.07 -7.34
N LEU A 4 -8.24 -11.10 -7.79
CA LEU A 4 -7.71 -9.88 -8.41
C LEU A 4 -6.99 -9.04 -7.36
N HIS A 5 -5.79 -8.57 -7.70
CA HIS A 5 -5.06 -7.63 -6.87
C HIS A 5 -5.75 -6.28 -6.82
N LYS A 6 -5.64 -5.59 -5.67
CA LYS A 6 -6.29 -4.30 -5.42
C LYS A 6 -5.31 -3.29 -4.86
N CYS A 7 -5.47 -2.03 -5.26
CA CYS A 7 -4.70 -0.95 -4.68
C CYS A 7 -5.00 -0.80 -3.18
N ILE A 8 -3.95 -0.82 -2.35
CA ILE A 8 -4.02 -0.64 -0.90
C ILE A 8 -4.74 0.65 -0.48
N ASN A 9 -4.64 1.71 -1.29
CA ASN A 9 -5.24 3.01 -0.98
C ASN A 9 -6.70 3.13 -1.44
N CYS A 10 -6.96 2.91 -2.73
CA CYS A 10 -8.26 3.21 -3.35
C CYS A 10 -9.11 1.97 -3.68
N GLN A 11 -8.61 0.75 -3.43
CA GLN A 11 -9.32 -0.52 -3.60
C GLN A 11 -9.73 -0.88 -5.04
N ARG A 12 -9.35 -0.07 -6.04
CA ARG A 12 -9.49 -0.40 -7.46
C ARG A 12 -8.58 -1.57 -7.83
N ASP A 13 -9.11 -2.50 -8.61
CA ASP A 13 -8.38 -3.67 -9.09
C ASP A 13 -7.68 -3.45 -10.44
N GLU A 14 -6.86 -4.41 -10.82
CA GLU A 14 -6.04 -4.40 -12.04
C GLU A 14 -6.83 -4.39 -13.36
N THR A 15 -8.15 -4.64 -13.35
CA THR A 15 -8.98 -4.57 -14.57
C THR A 15 -9.32 -3.14 -14.97
N ILE A 16 -9.24 -2.19 -14.02
CA ILE A 16 -9.63 -0.79 -14.21
C ILE A 16 -8.46 0.19 -14.11
N ILE A 17 -7.33 -0.21 -13.51
CA ILE A 17 -6.14 0.63 -13.40
C ILE A 17 -4.86 -0.21 -13.25
N PRO A 18 -3.72 0.18 -13.87
CA PRO A 18 -2.47 -0.53 -13.68
C PRO A 18 -2.02 -0.51 -12.22
N LEU A 19 -1.61 -1.68 -11.73
CA LEU A 19 -1.03 -1.86 -10.40
C LEU A 19 0.48 -2.06 -10.48
N VAL A 20 1.19 -1.49 -9.50
CA VAL A 20 2.61 -1.71 -9.26
C VAL A 20 2.73 -2.56 -8.01
N SER A 21 3.50 -3.64 -8.08
CA SER A 21 3.84 -4.45 -6.91
C SER A 21 4.92 -3.75 -6.10
N ILE A 22 4.70 -3.67 -4.78
CA ILE A 22 5.65 -3.11 -3.82
C ILE A 22 5.76 -4.06 -2.63
N ARG A 23 6.82 -3.90 -1.83
CA ARG A 23 6.96 -4.59 -0.55
C ARG A 23 6.96 -3.57 0.57
N PHE A 24 6.12 -3.77 1.57
CA PHE A 24 6.11 -2.99 2.81
C PHE A 24 6.23 -3.93 4.00
N SER A 25 7.24 -3.72 4.85
CA SER A 25 7.55 -4.63 5.97
C SER A 25 7.58 -6.11 5.56
N GLN A 26 8.25 -6.42 4.45
CA GLN A 26 8.33 -7.76 3.82
C GLN A 26 7.04 -8.31 3.20
N ILE A 27 5.90 -7.65 3.38
CA ILE A 27 4.62 -8.09 2.83
C ILE A 27 4.47 -7.58 1.39
N PRO A 28 4.24 -8.46 0.40
CA PRO A 28 3.88 -8.04 -0.94
C PRO A 28 2.51 -7.34 -0.93
N THR A 29 2.44 -6.17 -1.55
CA THR A 29 1.20 -5.39 -1.68
C THR A 29 1.17 -4.64 -3.01
N TRP A 30 0.02 -4.03 -3.33
CA TRP A 30 -0.22 -3.40 -4.62
C TRP A 30 -0.67 -1.95 -4.45
N ILE A 31 -0.12 -1.05 -5.27
CA ILE A 31 -0.54 0.34 -5.35
C ILE A 31 -0.76 0.71 -6.81
N CYS A 32 -1.85 1.43 -7.12
CA CYS A 32 -2.11 1.86 -8.49
C CYS A 32 -1.26 3.07 -8.88
N THR A 33 -1.06 3.26 -10.18
CA THR A 33 -0.28 4.39 -10.73
C THR A 33 -0.80 5.77 -10.33
N GLN A 34 -2.10 5.91 -10.05
CA GLN A 34 -2.71 7.17 -9.57
C GLN A 34 -2.45 7.43 -8.08
N CYS A 35 -2.31 6.38 -7.26
CA CYS A 35 -2.04 6.52 -5.82
C CYS A 35 -0.53 6.48 -5.50
N LEU A 36 0.30 5.97 -6.41
CA LEU A 36 1.74 5.93 -6.27
C LEU A 36 2.36 7.30 -5.95
N PRO A 37 1.95 8.44 -6.56
CA PRO A 37 2.47 9.75 -6.18
C PRO A 37 2.23 10.09 -4.70
N THR A 38 1.11 9.67 -4.11
CA THR A 38 0.87 9.88 -2.67
C THR A 38 1.89 9.11 -1.83
N LEU A 39 2.23 7.88 -2.21
CA LEU A 39 3.27 7.10 -1.53
C LEU A 39 4.65 7.78 -1.61
N ILE A 40 4.98 8.42 -2.74
CA ILE A 40 6.28 9.08 -2.96
C ILE A 40 6.37 10.43 -2.21
N HIS A 41 5.31 11.22 -2.22
CA HIS A 41 5.32 12.59 -1.68
C HIS A 41 4.85 12.69 -0.22
N ASP A 42 3.95 11.81 0.23
CA ASP A 42 3.35 11.82 1.57
C ASP A 42 3.02 10.39 2.06
N PRO A 43 4.03 9.57 2.38
CA PRO A 43 3.84 8.19 2.81
C PRO A 43 3.07 8.07 4.13
N ALA A 44 3.11 9.10 5.00
CA ALA A 44 2.44 9.12 6.29
C ALA A 44 0.91 8.95 6.13
N ARG A 45 0.33 9.49 5.06
CA ARG A 45 -1.09 9.36 4.73
C ARG A 45 -1.53 7.91 4.48
N LEU A 46 -0.60 7.03 4.11
CA LEU A 46 -0.87 5.63 3.83
C LEU A 46 -0.52 4.70 5.00
N GLU A 47 0.16 5.18 6.05
CA GLU A 47 0.55 4.33 7.19
C GLU A 47 -0.63 3.58 7.81
N SER A 48 -1.77 4.26 8.00
CA SER A 48 -2.97 3.63 8.55
C SER A 48 -3.56 2.54 7.64
N LYS A 49 -3.38 2.66 6.32
CA LYS A 49 -3.79 1.66 5.33
C LYS A 49 -2.86 0.44 5.36
N PHE A 50 -1.58 0.65 5.66
CA PHE A 50 -0.60 -0.43 5.83
C PHE A 50 -0.68 -1.11 7.21
N ARG A 51 -1.18 -0.44 8.27
CA ARG A 51 -1.36 -1.05 9.60
C ARG A 51 -2.39 -2.18 9.64
N ASN A 52 -3.30 -2.25 8.67
CA ASN A 52 -4.22 -3.37 8.51
C ASN A 52 -3.57 -4.59 7.84
N MET A 53 -2.27 -4.52 7.52
CA MET A 53 -1.47 -5.65 7.12
C MET A 53 -0.72 -6.14 8.37
N ASP A 54 -0.77 -7.43 8.67
CA ASP A 54 -0.06 -8.04 9.80
C ASP A 54 1.46 -7.90 9.59
N VAL A 55 2.03 -6.77 10.01
CA VAL A 55 3.45 -6.44 9.86
C VAL A 55 4.23 -6.90 11.09
N GLU A 56 5.21 -7.79 10.90
CA GLU A 56 6.10 -8.26 11.98
C GLU A 56 7.02 -7.15 12.56
N ASN A 57 7.09 -5.98 11.92
CA ASN A 57 7.92 -4.86 12.39
C ASN A 57 7.20 -3.50 12.31
N PRO A 58 6.56 -3.04 13.40
CA PRO A 58 5.84 -1.76 13.39
C PRO A 58 6.80 -0.58 13.27
N VAL A 59 6.44 0.40 12.43
CA VAL A 59 7.12 1.71 12.39
C VAL A 59 6.92 2.37 13.75
N LYS A 60 8.01 2.50 14.53
CA LYS A 60 7.99 3.26 15.78
C LYS A 60 7.78 4.73 15.45
N PRO A 61 6.71 5.39 15.96
CA PRO A 61 6.55 6.82 15.80
C PRO A 61 7.77 7.52 16.39
N LYS A 62 8.38 8.45 15.65
CA LYS A 62 9.40 9.33 16.23
C LYS A 62 8.69 10.23 17.24
N LEU A 63 8.85 9.94 18.54
CA LEU A 63 8.53 10.90 19.58
C LEU A 63 9.51 12.08 19.42
N ASN A 64 8.95 13.24 19.13
CA ASN A 64 9.57 14.55 19.28
C ASN A 64 9.62 14.94 20.75
#